data_AF-A0A531N3B2-F1
#
_entry.id   AF-A0A531N3B2-F1
#
_cell.length_a   1.000
_cell.length_b   1.000
_cell.length_c   1.000
_cell.angle_alpha   90.00
_cell.angle_beta   90.00
_cell.angle_gamma   90.00
#
_symmetry.space_group_name_H-M   'P 1'
#
loop_
_entity.id
_entity.type
_entity.pdbx_description
1 polymer ?
#
loop_
_entity_poly.entity_id
_entity_poly.type
_entity_poly.pdbx_seq_one_letter_code
_entity_poly.pdbx_strand_id
1 'polypeptide(L)'
;SENGQAMDAIRQVGPGSHYLGCDHTQANFQTAFYRSSIADNNSYEQWLAEGQKTAPQRANDLARRWLEAYEAPHLDEGIDEALKDFIAKKKGSMPDAFT
;
A
#
# COMPACT_ATOMS: atom_id res chain seq x y z
N SER A 1 -17.10 12.25 14.55
CA SER A 1 -18.40 11.56 14.64
C SER A 1 -18.59 11.04 16.06
N GLU A 2 -19.81 10.67 16.45
CA GLU A 2 -20.09 10.03 17.75
C GLU A 2 -19.22 8.79 17.96
N ASN A 3 -19.14 7.90 16.95
CA ASN A 3 -18.23 6.75 16.95
C ASN A 3 -16.76 7.16 17.19
N GLY A 4 -16.29 8.25 16.59
CA GLY A 4 -14.92 8.74 16.79
C GLY A 4 -14.63 9.29 18.19
N GLN A 5 -15.65 9.61 18.99
CA GLN A 5 -15.47 10.03 20.39
C GLN A 5 -15.26 8.84 21.33
N ALA A 6 -15.69 7.63 20.93
CA ALA A 6 -15.50 6.38 21.67
C ALA A 6 -16.01 6.37 23.13
N MET A 7 -16.99 7.24 23.46
CA MET A 7 -17.44 7.42 24.85
C MET A 7 -18.05 6.14 25.45
N ASP A 8 -18.75 5.33 24.65
CA ASP A 8 -19.30 4.06 25.12
C ASP A 8 -18.23 3.02 25.36
N ALA A 9 -17.17 3.00 24.54
CA ALA A 9 -16.00 2.13 24.75
C ALA A 9 -15.29 2.47 26.07
N ILE A 10 -15.12 3.76 26.36
CA ILE A 10 -14.48 4.22 27.61
C ILE A 10 -15.30 3.78 28.84
N ARG A 11 -16.63 3.92 28.77
CA ARG A 11 -17.54 3.46 29.85
C ARG A 11 -17.56 1.94 30.00
N GLN A 12 -17.54 1.22 28.88
CA GLN A 12 -17.54 -0.25 28.85
C GLN A 12 -16.26 -0.83 29.48
N VAL A 13 -15.09 -0.28 29.13
CA VAL A 13 -13.80 -0.84 29.54
C VAL A 13 -13.45 -0.47 30.98
N GLY A 14 -13.68 0.79 31.38
CA GLY A 14 -13.40 1.28 32.73
C GLY A 14 -11.90 1.35 33.09
N PRO A 15 -11.56 1.85 34.29
CA PRO A 15 -10.17 2.03 34.72
C PRO A 15 -9.41 0.72 34.90
N GLY A 16 -8.13 0.69 34.49
CA GLY A 16 -7.22 -0.44 34.72
C GLY A 16 -7.39 -1.64 33.78
N SER A 17 -8.27 -1.54 32.77
CA SER A 17 -8.50 -2.56 31.74
C SER A 17 -7.86 -2.17 30.39
N HIS A 18 -8.21 -2.86 29.30
CA HIS A 18 -7.68 -2.62 27.95
C HIS A 18 -8.77 -2.67 26.86
N TYR A 19 -8.49 -2.06 25.69
CA TYR A 19 -9.47 -1.90 24.61
C TYR A 19 -9.37 -2.97 23.50
N LEU A 20 -8.39 -3.88 23.56
CA LEU A 20 -8.14 -4.84 22.47
C LEU A 20 -9.36 -5.68 22.06
N GLY A 21 -10.21 -6.05 23.03
CA GLY A 21 -11.39 -6.88 22.81
C GLY A 21 -12.73 -6.16 22.87
N CYS A 22 -12.78 -4.84 23.06
CA CYS A 22 -14.06 -4.13 23.22
C CYS A 22 -14.79 -3.96 21.88
N ASP A 23 -16.11 -3.77 21.94
CA ASP A 23 -16.97 -3.72 20.76
C ASP A 23 -16.55 -2.64 19.77
N HIS A 24 -16.13 -1.48 20.29
CA HIS A 24 -15.64 -0.38 19.48
C HIS A 24 -14.38 -0.74 18.70
N THR A 25 -13.41 -1.41 19.32
CA THR A 25 -12.20 -1.87 18.61
C THR A 25 -12.56 -2.90 17.55
N GLN A 26 -13.40 -3.89 17.88
CA GLN A 26 -13.82 -4.91 16.92
C GLN A 26 -14.55 -4.31 15.71
N ALA A 27 -15.41 -3.30 15.94
CA ALA A 27 -16.16 -2.63 14.88
C ALA A 27 -15.29 -1.77 13.95
N ASN A 28 -14.17 -1.24 14.44
CA ASN A 28 -13.41 -0.20 13.74
C ASN A 28 -12.00 -0.61 13.29
N PHE A 29 -11.36 -1.62 13.90
CA PHE A 29 -9.92 -1.87 13.71
C PHE A 29 -9.49 -2.13 12.27
N GLN A 30 -10.39 -2.62 11.42
CA GLN A 30 -10.08 -2.94 10.02
C GLN A 30 -9.93 -1.69 9.14
N THR A 31 -10.61 -0.59 9.50
CA THR A 31 -10.73 0.60 8.64
C THR A 31 -10.20 1.86 9.31
N ALA A 32 -10.11 1.89 10.64
CA ALA A 32 -9.66 3.07 11.39
C ALA A 32 -8.14 3.31 11.34
N PHE A 33 -7.36 2.31 10.92
CA PHE A 33 -5.91 2.39 10.88
C PHE A 33 -5.34 2.16 9.48
N TYR A 34 -4.43 3.03 9.09
CA TYR A 34 -3.57 2.78 7.94
C TYR A 34 -2.56 1.68 8.30
N ARG A 35 -2.46 0.66 7.43
CA ARG A 35 -1.45 -0.40 7.54
C ARG A 35 -0.37 -0.16 6.49
N SER A 36 0.83 0.20 6.96
CA SER A 36 1.99 0.35 6.08
C SER A 36 2.38 -0.99 5.48
N SER A 37 2.64 -1.01 4.17
CA SER A 37 3.15 -2.18 3.45
C SER A 37 4.66 -2.40 3.63
N ILE A 38 5.38 -1.47 4.25
CA ILE A 38 6.85 -1.47 4.39
C ILE A 38 7.30 -1.51 5.85
N ALA A 39 6.53 -0.92 6.77
CA ALA A 39 6.92 -0.88 8.18
C ALA A 39 6.97 -2.29 8.78
N ASP A 40 7.96 -2.51 9.64
CA ASP A 40 8.07 -3.71 10.48
C ASP A 40 7.78 -3.26 11.91
N ASN A 41 6.69 -3.78 12.47
CA ASN A 41 6.24 -3.48 13.83
C ASN A 41 6.35 -4.72 14.73
N ASN A 42 7.17 -5.69 14.34
CA ASN A 42 7.44 -6.88 15.14
C ASN A 42 8.37 -6.54 16.32
N SER A 43 8.57 -7.52 17.21
CA SER A 43 9.60 -7.42 18.25
C SER A 43 11.01 -7.35 17.64
N TYR A 44 11.96 -6.85 18.43
CA TYR A 44 13.37 -6.83 18.03
C TYR A 44 13.88 -8.24 17.73
N GLU A 45 13.52 -9.22 18.57
CA GLU A 45 13.95 -10.61 18.45
C GLU A 45 13.48 -11.23 17.14
N GLN A 46 12.23 -10.95 16.74
CA GLN A 46 11.69 -11.42 15.47
C GLN A 46 12.35 -10.73 14.28
N TRP A 47 12.50 -9.39 14.31
CA TRP A 47 13.21 -8.66 13.27
C TRP A 47 14.66 -9.16 13.08
N LEU A 48 15.32 -9.47 14.20
CA LEU A 48 16.67 -10.04 14.22
C LEU A 48 16.70 -11.42 13.57
N ALA A 49 15.78 -12.31 13.96
CA ALA A 49 15.67 -13.66 13.40
C ALA A 49 15.30 -13.67 11.91
N GLU A 50 14.53 -12.68 11.45
CA GLU A 50 14.12 -12.50 10.06
C GLU A 50 15.17 -11.78 9.19
N GLY A 51 16.40 -11.60 9.71
CA GLY A 51 17.55 -11.13 8.94
C GLY A 51 17.76 -9.62 8.99
N GLN A 52 17.25 -8.94 10.01
CA GLN A 52 17.54 -7.53 10.30
C GLN A 52 17.21 -6.59 9.13
N LYS A 53 16.17 -6.91 8.36
CA LYS A 53 15.85 -6.17 7.14
C LYS A 53 15.57 -4.70 7.46
N THR A 54 16.19 -3.82 6.69
CA THR A 54 15.89 -2.39 6.67
C THR A 54 14.63 -2.11 5.85
N ALA A 55 14.01 -0.95 6.06
CA ALA A 55 12.84 -0.54 5.26
C ALA A 55 13.10 -0.53 3.75
N PRO A 56 14.25 -0.02 3.23
CA PRO A 56 14.54 -0.08 1.79
C PRO A 56 14.67 -1.51 1.24
N GLN A 57 15.20 -2.46 2.02
CA GLN A 57 15.28 -3.87 1.60
C GLN A 57 13.88 -4.48 1.47
N ARG A 58 13.00 -4.27 2.46
CA ARG A 58 11.60 -4.73 2.38
C ARG A 58 10.83 -4.07 1.23
N ALA A 59 11.08 -2.79 0.98
CA ALA A 59 10.48 -2.07 -0.14
C ALA A 59 10.96 -2.62 -1.50
N ASN A 60 12.24 -2.97 -1.63
CA ASN A 60 12.78 -3.59 -2.85
C ASN A 60 12.11 -4.95 -3.13
N ASP A 61 12.00 -5.80 -2.10
CA ASP A 61 11.34 -7.10 -2.20
C ASP A 61 9.86 -6.95 -2.61
N LEU A 62 9.16 -5.95 -2.07
CA LEU A 62 7.77 -5.66 -2.42
C LEU A 62 7.63 -5.19 -3.87
N ALA A 63 8.49 -4.27 -4.32
CA ALA A 63 8.45 -3.77 -5.69
C ALA A 63 8.68 -4.88 -6.71
N ARG A 64 9.62 -5.81 -6.45
CA ARG A 64 9.86 -6.98 -7.31
C ARG A 64 8.62 -7.85 -7.43
N ARG A 65 7.99 -8.18 -6.30
CA ARG A 65 6.74 -8.96 -6.29
C ARG A 65 5.61 -8.27 -7.06
N TRP A 66 5.48 -6.95 -6.94
CA TRP A 66 4.46 -6.21 -7.70
C TRP A 66 4.72 -6.23 -9.19
N LEU A 67 5.98 -6.11 -9.62
CA LEU A 67 6.33 -6.21 -11.03
C LEU A 67 6.13 -7.63 -11.57
N GLU A 68 6.45 -8.65 -10.79
CA GLU A 68 6.22 -10.07 -11.14
C GLU A 68 4.73 -10.40 -11.27
N ALA A 69 3.88 -9.80 -10.43
CA ALA A 69 2.44 -10.05 -10.41
C ALA A 69 1.62 -9.06 -11.26
N TYR A 70 2.28 -8.10 -11.92
CA TYR A 70 1.57 -7.07 -12.66
C TYR A 70 0.94 -7.64 -13.94
N GLU A 71 -0.37 -7.42 -14.07
CA GLU A 71 -1.10 -7.65 -15.32
C GLU A 71 -1.50 -6.27 -15.89
N ALA A 72 -1.14 -6.03 -17.15
CA ALA A 72 -1.51 -4.78 -17.82
C ALA A 72 -3.04 -4.71 -17.97
N PRO A 73 -3.69 -3.59 -17.60
CA PRO A 73 -5.11 -3.43 -17.83
C PRO A 73 -5.42 -3.45 -19.32
N HIS A 74 -6.59 -3.99 -19.68
CA HIS A 74 -6.99 -4.06 -21.07
C HIS A 74 -7.04 -2.67 -21.72
N LEU A 75 -6.43 -2.57 -22.90
CA LEU A 75 -6.53 -1.44 -23.81
C LEU A 75 -7.05 -1.96 -25.15
N ASP A 76 -8.04 -1.28 -25.70
CA ASP A 76 -8.57 -1.61 -27.03
C ASP A 76 -7.47 -1.54 -28.09
N GLU A 77 -7.39 -2.57 -28.94
CA GLU A 77 -6.33 -2.70 -29.93
C GLU A 77 -6.35 -1.55 -30.96
N GLY A 78 -7.54 -1.08 -31.36
CA GLY A 78 -7.67 0.04 -32.29
C GLY A 78 -7.15 1.36 -31.70
N ILE A 79 -7.36 1.56 -30.40
CA ILE A 79 -6.80 2.71 -29.67
C ILE A 79 -5.28 2.58 -29.54
N ASP A 80 -4.76 1.42 -29.17
CA ASP A 80 -3.31 1.19 -29.04
C ASP A 80 -2.59 1.46 -30.36
N GLU A 81 -3.11 0.96 -31.48
CA GLU A 81 -2.53 1.22 -32.81
C GLU A 81 -2.62 2.71 -33.21
N ALA A 82 -3.74 3.39 -32.96
CA ALA A 82 -3.86 4.82 -33.23
C ALA A 82 -2.86 5.66 -32.41
N LEU A 83 -2.59 5.26 -31.16
CA LEU A 83 -1.57 5.89 -30.32
C LEU A 83 -0.16 5.67 -30.87
N LYS A 84 0.17 4.43 -31.27
CA LYS A 84 1.46 4.10 -31.88
C LYS A 84 1.70 4.88 -33.18
N ASP A 85 0.70 4.97 -34.05
CA ASP A 85 0.76 5.72 -35.31
C ASP A 85 1.03 7.21 -35.08
N PHE A 86 0.32 7.81 -34.13
CA PHE A 86 0.53 9.20 -33.77
C PHE A 86 1.96 9.44 -33.24
N ILE A 87 2.44 8.58 -32.32
CA ILE A 87 3.80 8.66 -31.76
C ILE A 87 4.84 8.55 -32.87
N ALA A 88 4.70 7.58 -33.79
CA ALA A 88 5.61 7.39 -34.90
C ALA A 88 5.67 8.62 -35.82
N LYS A 89 4.51 9.16 -36.20
CA LYS A 89 4.42 10.38 -37.02
C LYS A 89 5.08 11.58 -36.33
N LYS A 90 4.90 11.74 -35.02
CA LYS A 90 5.50 12.84 -34.26
C LYS A 90 7.00 12.69 -34.12
N LYS A 91 7.50 11.51 -33.75
CA LYS A 91 8.94 11.25 -33.69
C LYS A 91 9.61 11.45 -35.04
N GLY A 92 9.02 10.95 -36.13
CA GLY A 92 9.56 11.15 -37.48
C GLY A 92 9.58 12.62 -37.95
N SER A 93 8.85 13.52 -37.29
CA SER A 93 8.80 14.94 -37.65
C SER A 93 9.89 15.80 -37.00
N MET A 94 10.70 15.24 -36.11
CA MET A 94 11.75 15.97 -35.39
C MET A 94 12.98 15.07 -35.14
N PRO A 95 14.20 15.64 -35.12
CA PRO A 95 15.37 14.88 -34.69
C PRO A 95 15.29 14.53 -33.19
N ASP A 96 15.94 13.44 -32.79
CA ASP A 96 16.09 13.10 -31.37
C ASP A 96 16.89 14.19 -30.66
N ALA A 97 16.44 14.57 -29.46
CA ALA A 97 17.04 15.65 -28.69
C ALA A 97 18.44 15.28 -28.13
N PHE A 98 18.72 13.99 -27.99
CA PHE A 98 19.99 13.46 -27.51
C PHE A 98 20.34 12.19 -28.29
N THR A 99 21.40 12.25 -29.11
CA THR A 99 22.10 11.08 -29.67
C THR A 99 23.35 10.78 -28.87
#